data_AF-A0A9R1XK25-F1
#
_entry.id   AF-A0A9R1XK25-F1
#
_cell.length_a   1.000
_cell.length_b   1.000
_cell.length_c   1.000
_cell.angle_alpha   90.00
_cell.angle_beta   90.00
_cell.angle_gamma   90.00
#
_symmetry.space_group_name_H-M   'P 1'
#
loop_
_entity.id
_entity.type
_entity.pdbx_description
1 polymer ?
#
loop_
_entity_poly.entity_id
_entity_poly.type
_entity_poly.pdbx_seq_one_letter_code
_entity_poly.pdbx_strand_id
1 'polypeptide(L)'
;MKHLLSLKSLPCFVIDVEGASTQWDDIQRKLGNLPPKPPAFKPDPFSAAEDEDSKPKTKSWIDNKTKEELKDLEDDLDDNRFLEEYRRKRLAEMKQTVKVAKFRSGIPILGSDFVREVSQAPSDMWVVVILYKDG
;
A
#
# COMPACT_ATOMS: atom_id res chain seq x y z
N MET A 1 36.72 -8.01 -38.40
CA MET A 1 35.25 -8.00 -38.26
C MET A 1 34.75 -9.40 -37.97
N LYS A 2 34.40 -9.75 -36.73
CA LYS A 2 33.26 -10.63 -36.34
C LYS A 2 32.92 -10.27 -34.90
N HIS A 3 31.72 -9.76 -34.69
CA HIS A 3 31.26 -9.20 -33.43
C HIS A 3 31.19 -10.26 -32.34
N LEU A 4 31.88 -10.00 -31.22
CA LEU A 4 31.56 -10.59 -29.93
C LEU A 4 30.17 -10.08 -29.53
N LEU A 5 29.15 -10.91 -29.73
CA LEU A 5 27.84 -10.69 -29.12
C LEU A 5 27.99 -10.88 -27.62
N SER A 6 27.91 -9.75 -26.93
CA SER A 6 27.77 -9.59 -25.50
C SER A 6 26.66 -10.49 -24.94
N LEU A 7 27.00 -11.66 -24.38
CA LEU A 7 26.17 -12.33 -23.38
C LEU A 7 26.22 -11.51 -22.08
N LYS A 8 25.54 -10.36 -22.08
CA LYS A 8 25.19 -9.64 -20.87
C LYS A 8 23.68 -9.82 -20.69
N SER A 9 23.32 -10.34 -19.52
CA SER A 9 21.95 -10.46 -19.01
C SER A 9 21.11 -11.61 -19.58
N LEU A 10 21.30 -12.80 -19.00
CA LEU A 10 20.20 -13.77 -18.90
C LEU A 10 19.93 -13.96 -17.39
N PRO A 11 18.86 -13.36 -16.83
CA PRO A 11 18.39 -13.75 -15.50
C PRO A 11 17.76 -15.14 -15.62
N CYS A 12 18.59 -16.18 -15.60
CA CYS A 12 18.13 -17.54 -15.44
C CYS A 12 17.62 -17.71 -14.00
N PHE A 13 16.45 -18.33 -13.80
CA PHE A 13 15.78 -18.60 -12.52
C PHE A 13 14.82 -17.53 -11.96
N VAL A 14 14.02 -16.86 -12.79
CA VAL A 14 12.75 -16.29 -12.29
C VAL A 14 11.62 -17.27 -12.62
N ILE A 15 11.00 -17.83 -11.59
CA ILE A 15 9.79 -18.65 -11.68
C ILE A 15 8.60 -17.70 -11.83
N ASP A 16 7.66 -18.00 -12.72
CA ASP A 16 6.45 -17.21 -12.89
C ASP A 16 5.64 -17.13 -11.59
N VAL A 17 4.79 -16.11 -11.49
CA VAL A 17 3.86 -15.89 -10.35
C VAL A 17 2.98 -17.11 -10.06
N GLU A 18 2.74 -17.95 -11.07
CA GLU A 18 1.95 -19.19 -10.99
C GLU A 18 2.78 -20.42 -10.59
N GLY A 19 4.09 -20.30 -10.38
CA GLY A 19 4.97 -21.43 -10.02
C GLY A 19 5.18 -22.48 -11.12
N ALA A 20 4.52 -22.33 -12.27
CA ALA A 20 4.35 -23.40 -13.26
C ALA A 20 5.37 -23.40 -14.43
N SER A 21 6.15 -22.33 -14.61
CA SER A 21 7.24 -22.28 -15.60
C SER A 21 8.31 -21.26 -15.24
N THR A 22 9.49 -21.42 -15.83
CA THR A 22 10.58 -20.46 -15.77
C THR A 22 10.62 -19.61 -17.04
N GLN A 23 11.28 -18.45 -16.98
CA GLN A 23 11.53 -17.62 -18.17
C GLN A 23 12.24 -18.37 -19.32
N TRP A 24 13.03 -19.41 -19.03
CA TRP A 24 13.67 -20.24 -20.05
C TRP A 24 12.67 -21.11 -20.81
N ASP A 25 11.68 -21.67 -20.12
CA ASP A 25 10.62 -22.47 -20.74
C ASP A 25 9.78 -21.63 -21.71
N ASP A 26 9.55 -20.36 -21.35
CA ASP A 26 8.82 -19.41 -22.20
C ASP A 26 9.59 -19.02 -23.45
N ILE A 27 10.90 -18.80 -23.34
CA ILE A 27 11.76 -18.55 -24.50
C ILE A 27 11.78 -19.77 -25.43
N GLN A 28 11.86 -20.99 -24.88
CA GLN A 28 11.84 -22.22 -25.68
C GLN A 28 10.50 -22.45 -26.37
N ARG A 29 9.37 -22.12 -25.72
CA ARG A 29 8.04 -22.12 -26.35
C ARG A 29 7.94 -21.09 -27.48
N LYS A 30 8.46 -19.88 -27.28
CA LYS A 30 8.50 -18.83 -28.31
C LYS A 30 9.35 -19.22 -29.52
N LEU A 31 10.40 -20.00 -29.30
CA LEU A 31 11.25 -20.57 -30.35
C LEU A 31 10.68 -21.86 -30.99
N GLY A 32 9.53 -22.37 -30.50
CA GLY A 32 8.85 -23.55 -31.05
C GLY A 32 9.42 -24.90 -30.62
N ASN A 33 10.32 -24.93 -29.63
CA ASN A 33 10.97 -26.16 -29.16
C ASN A 33 10.16 -26.92 -28.09
N LEU A 34 9.18 -26.26 -27.46
CA LEU A 34 8.30 -26.84 -26.44
C LEU A 34 6.82 -26.66 -26.80
N PRO A 35 5.93 -27.58 -26.36
CA PRO A 35 4.49 -27.43 -26.55
C PRO A 35 3.93 -26.21 -25.79
N PRO A 36 2.80 -25.64 -26.24
CA PRO A 36 2.20 -24.46 -25.60
C PRO A 36 1.80 -24.74 -24.15
N LYS A 37 1.98 -23.75 -23.27
CA LYS A 37 1.67 -23.86 -21.83
C LYS A 37 0.17 -24.10 -21.64
N PRO A 38 -0.23 -25.04 -20.74
CA PRO A 38 -1.65 -25.20 -20.41
C PRO A 38 -2.22 -23.89 -19.85
N PRO A 39 -3.51 -23.59 -20.11
CA PRO A 39 -4.14 -22.38 -19.61
C PRO A 39 -4.07 -22.36 -18.08
N ALA A 40 -3.70 -21.20 -17.52
CA ALA A 40 -3.62 -21.03 -16.07
C ALA A 40 -4.98 -21.31 -15.42
N PHE A 41 -4.98 -22.10 -14.34
CA PHE A 41 -6.17 -22.30 -13.54
C PHE A 41 -6.53 -20.98 -12.87
N LYS A 42 -7.64 -20.37 -13.31
CA LYS A 42 -8.23 -19.23 -12.66
C LYS A 42 -9.35 -19.77 -11.77
N PRO A 43 -9.22 -19.75 -10.43
CA PRO A 43 -10.39 -19.99 -9.59
C PRO A 43 -11.46 -18.96 -9.93
N ASP A 44 -12.73 -19.36 -9.83
CA ASP A 44 -13.83 -18.43 -10.01
C ASP A 44 -13.67 -17.23 -9.07
N PRO A 45 -14.08 -16.02 -9.50
CA PRO A 45 -14.09 -14.85 -8.63
C PRO A 45 -14.81 -15.20 -7.34
N PHE A 46 -14.16 -14.96 -6.20
CA PHE A 46 -14.76 -15.18 -4.89
C PHE A 46 -16.09 -14.43 -4.81
N SER A 47 -17.20 -15.18 -4.68
CA SER A 47 -18.50 -14.62 -4.34
C SER A 47 -18.73 -14.90 -2.87
N ALA A 48 -18.75 -13.84 -2.06
CA ALA A 48 -19.17 -13.97 -0.66
C ALA A 48 -20.58 -14.56 -0.63
N ALA A 49 -20.81 -15.61 0.15
CA ALA A 49 -22.14 -16.09 0.41
C ALA A 49 -22.95 -14.94 1.03
N GLU A 50 -24.18 -14.72 0.56
CA GLU A 50 -25.10 -13.76 1.16
C GLU A 50 -25.60 -14.34 2.49
N ASP A 51 -24.79 -14.20 3.54
CA ASP A 51 -25.26 -14.50 4.90
C ASP A 51 -26.35 -13.49 5.29
N GLU A 52 -27.38 -13.91 6.02
CA GLU A 52 -28.47 -13.03 6.50
C GLU A 52 -27.94 -11.82 7.28
N ASP A 53 -26.75 -11.94 7.90
CA ASP A 53 -26.04 -10.86 8.61
C ASP A 53 -25.43 -9.80 7.69
N SER A 54 -25.29 -10.08 6.39
CA SER A 54 -24.75 -9.15 5.38
C SER A 54 -25.81 -8.23 4.78
N LYS A 55 -27.10 -8.49 5.03
CA LYS A 55 -28.19 -7.63 4.56
C LYS A 55 -28.24 -6.34 5.40
N PRO A 56 -28.40 -5.16 4.78
CA PRO A 56 -28.54 -3.92 5.52
C PRO A 56 -29.79 -3.98 6.40
N LYS A 57 -29.58 -3.92 7.72
CA LYS A 57 -30.64 -3.88 8.75
C LYS A 57 -31.56 -2.68 8.45
N THR A 58 -32.69 -2.95 7.82
CA THR A 58 -33.65 -1.96 7.35
C THR A 58 -34.58 -1.55 8.49
N LYS A 59 -35.28 -0.40 8.36
CA LYS A 59 -36.17 0.12 9.41
C LYS A 59 -37.20 -0.91 9.91
N SER A 60 -37.71 -1.74 9.00
CA SER A 60 -38.63 -2.85 9.29
C SER A 60 -38.05 -3.90 10.24
N TRP A 61 -36.73 -4.10 10.25
CA TRP A 61 -36.06 -5.04 11.16
C TRP A 61 -36.03 -4.51 12.60
N ILE A 62 -35.87 -3.19 12.76
CA ILE A 62 -35.87 -2.52 14.07
C ILE A 62 -37.27 -2.50 14.67
N ASP A 63 -38.29 -2.25 13.84
CA ASP A 63 -39.69 -2.15 14.29
C ASP A 63 -40.28 -3.48 14.80
N ASN A 64 -39.67 -4.62 14.45
CA ASN A 64 -40.10 -5.95 14.88
C ASN A 64 -39.47 -6.44 16.19
N LYS A 65 -38.53 -5.68 16.77
CA LYS A 65 -37.83 -6.07 17.99
C LYS A 65 -38.54 -5.58 19.26
N THR A 66 -38.44 -6.34 20.33
CA THR A 66 -38.96 -5.97 21.65
C THR A 66 -38.05 -4.95 22.34
N LYS A 67 -38.60 -4.21 23.32
CA LYS A 67 -37.88 -3.14 24.04
C LYS A 67 -36.58 -3.61 24.72
N GLU A 68 -36.56 -4.84 25.19
CA GLU A 68 -35.37 -5.47 25.81
C GLU A 68 -34.30 -5.77 24.75
N GLU A 69 -34.68 -6.33 23.61
CA GLU A 69 -33.77 -6.58 22.48
C GLU A 69 -33.21 -5.30 21.85
N LEU A 70 -33.98 -4.20 21.88
CA LEU A 70 -33.50 -2.88 21.46
C LEU A 70 -32.42 -2.33 22.40
N LYS A 71 -32.54 -2.62 23.69
CA LYS A 71 -31.61 -2.15 24.72
C LYS A 71 -30.29 -2.90 24.65
N ASP A 72 -30.33 -4.21 24.46
CA ASP A 72 -29.11 -5.00 24.28
C ASP A 72 -28.39 -4.61 22.98
N LEU A 73 -29.13 -4.27 21.91
CA LEU A 73 -28.56 -3.72 20.68
C LEU A 73 -27.97 -2.31 20.84
N GLU A 74 -28.45 -1.50 21.79
CA GLU A 74 -27.89 -0.17 22.09
C GLU A 74 -26.46 -0.32 22.62
N ASP A 75 -26.23 -1.29 23.52
CA ASP A 75 -24.91 -1.62 24.06
C ASP A 75 -23.98 -2.22 22.97
N ASP A 76 -24.50 -3.04 22.04
CA ASP A 76 -23.72 -3.56 20.90
C ASP A 76 -23.38 -2.47 19.86
N LEU A 77 -24.28 -1.50 19.62
CA LEU A 77 -24.02 -0.34 18.75
C LEU A 77 -23.05 0.67 19.37
N ASP A 78 -22.78 0.55 20.68
CA ASP A 78 -21.73 1.31 21.37
C ASP A 78 -20.30 0.82 21.04
N ASP A 79 -20.19 -0.09 20.05
CA ASP A 79 -19.03 -0.34 19.17
C ASP A 79 -18.30 0.93 18.67
N ASN A 80 -18.91 2.10 18.84
CA ASN A 80 -18.24 3.41 18.75
C ASN A 80 -16.92 3.47 19.52
N ARG A 81 -16.84 2.86 20.71
CA ARG A 81 -15.60 2.85 21.49
C ARG A 81 -14.47 2.11 20.79
N PHE A 82 -14.77 0.96 20.17
CA PHE A 82 -13.77 0.20 19.41
C PHE A 82 -13.33 0.97 18.16
N LEU A 83 -14.27 1.54 17.40
CA LEU A 83 -13.94 2.37 16.24
C LEU A 83 -13.12 3.60 16.61
N GLU A 84 -13.42 4.25 17.74
CA GLU A 84 -12.70 5.42 18.23
C GLU A 84 -11.29 5.05 18.71
N GLU A 85 -11.15 3.94 19.44
CA GLU A 85 -9.85 3.39 19.84
C GLU A 85 -9.00 3.04 18.61
N TYR A 86 -9.59 2.41 17.58
CA TYR A 86 -8.92 2.08 16.34
C TYR A 86 -8.51 3.34 15.55
N ARG A 87 -9.41 4.32 15.43
CA ARG A 87 -9.11 5.62 14.80
C ARG A 87 -7.96 6.31 15.51
N ARG A 88 -7.98 6.33 16.85
CA ARG A 88 -6.91 6.90 17.67
C ARG A 88 -5.59 6.16 17.48
N LYS A 89 -5.62 4.83 17.45
CA LYS A 89 -4.43 3.98 17.23
C LYS A 89 -3.79 4.26 15.87
N ARG A 90 -4.59 4.26 14.78
CA ARG A 90 -4.11 4.57 13.42
C ARG A 90 -3.53 5.98 13.32
N LEU A 91 -4.20 6.97 13.91
CA LEU A 91 -3.67 8.34 13.96
C LEU A 91 -2.36 8.42 14.76
N ALA A 92 -2.23 7.66 15.85
CA ALA A 92 -1.02 7.63 16.66
C ALA A 92 0.17 7.00 15.90
N GLU A 93 -0.06 5.90 15.20
CA GLU A 93 0.95 5.25 14.34
C GLU A 93 1.45 6.22 13.26
N MET A 94 0.52 6.88 12.53
CA MET A 94 0.91 7.89 11.54
C MET A 94 1.68 9.05 12.18
N LYS A 95 1.24 9.56 13.34
CA LYS A 95 1.95 10.63 14.05
C LYS A 95 3.34 10.21 14.52
N GLN A 96 3.55 8.97 14.94
CA GLN A 96 4.87 8.46 15.34
C GLN A 96 5.84 8.46 14.16
N THR A 97 5.38 8.09 12.96
CA THR A 97 6.21 8.15 11.75
C THR A 97 6.62 9.59 11.38
N VAL A 98 5.74 10.57 11.63
CA VAL A 98 6.00 12.00 11.34
C VAL A 98 6.84 12.67 12.42
N LYS A 99 6.75 12.22 13.68
CA LYS A 99 7.39 12.85 14.85
C LYS A 99 8.89 12.60 15.00
N VAL A 100 9.53 11.91 14.07
CA VAL A 100 11.00 11.94 14.00
C VAL A 100 11.37 13.34 13.52
N ALA A 101 11.42 14.29 14.46
CA ALA A 101 11.84 15.66 14.23
C ALA A 101 13.32 15.64 13.83
N LYS A 102 13.57 15.44 12.53
CA LYS A 102 14.92 15.36 11.96
C LYS A 102 15.65 16.71 12.06
N PHE A 103 14.93 17.82 12.26
CA PHE A 103 15.48 19.18 12.20
C PHE A 103 15.19 19.99 13.46
N ARG A 104 16.21 20.73 13.90
CA ARG A 104 16.12 21.77 14.93
C ARG A 104 15.47 23.04 14.33
N SER A 105 15.23 24.08 15.15
CA SER A 105 14.75 25.38 14.65
C SER A 105 15.65 25.92 13.53
N GLY A 106 15.06 26.76 12.67
CA GLY A 106 15.69 27.29 11.45
C GLY A 106 17.14 27.71 11.63
N ILE A 107 18.00 27.21 10.75
CA ILE A 107 19.43 27.49 10.72
C ILE A 107 19.65 28.58 9.66
N PRO A 108 20.33 29.69 9.97
CA PRO A 108 20.71 30.66 8.95
C PRO A 108 21.76 30.02 8.02
N ILE A 109 21.48 30.06 6.72
CA ILE A 109 22.36 29.50 5.69
C ILE A 109 23.02 30.62 4.89
N LEU A 110 24.29 30.42 4.55
CA LEU A 110 25.02 31.29 3.62
C LEU A 110 24.65 30.91 2.17
N GLY A 111 24.78 31.87 1.25
CA GLY A 111 24.47 31.63 -0.16
C GLY A 111 25.30 30.50 -0.80
N SER A 112 26.51 30.24 -0.29
CA SER A 112 27.38 29.14 -0.73
C SER A 112 26.80 27.75 -0.42
N ASP A 113 26.02 27.62 0.65
CA ASP A 113 25.50 26.34 1.14
C ASP A 113 24.09 26.04 0.61
N PHE A 114 23.46 27.00 -0.07
CA PHE A 114 22.11 26.89 -0.63
C PHE A 114 21.95 25.67 -1.56
N VAL A 115 22.93 25.42 -2.43
CA VAL A 115 22.87 24.29 -3.38
C VAL A 115 22.87 22.96 -2.63
N ARG A 116 23.75 22.79 -1.65
CA ARG A 116 23.87 21.55 -0.88
C ARG A 116 22.62 21.29 -0.03
N GLU A 117 22.07 22.34 0.58
CA GLU A 117 21.01 22.17 1.60
C GLU A 117 19.60 22.24 1.02
N VAL A 118 19.39 22.96 -0.08
CA VAL A 118 18.06 23.11 -0.71
C VAL A 118 17.94 22.26 -1.97
N SER A 119 18.91 22.35 -2.88
CA SER A 119 18.79 21.70 -4.20
C SER A 119 19.16 20.21 -4.19
N GLN A 120 20.02 19.78 -3.26
CA GLN A 120 20.47 18.39 -3.11
C GLN A 120 19.78 17.66 -1.95
N ALA A 121 18.71 18.24 -1.39
CA ALA A 121 17.95 17.60 -0.32
C ALA A 121 17.25 16.31 -0.83
N PRO A 122 17.13 15.29 0.02
CA PRO A 122 16.42 14.05 -0.32
C PRO A 122 14.93 14.33 -0.53
N SER A 123 14.29 13.59 -1.46
CA SER A 123 12.87 13.75 -1.82
C SER A 123 11.87 13.42 -0.70
N ASP A 124 12.34 12.80 0.39
CA ASP A 124 11.57 12.49 1.60
C ASP A 124 11.38 13.71 2.54
N MET A 125 11.85 14.89 2.13
CA MET A 125 11.94 16.07 2.98
C MET A 125 11.46 17.34 2.30
N TRP A 126 10.70 18.13 3.04
CA TRP A 126 10.24 19.45 2.62
C TRP A 126 11.22 20.50 3.12
N VAL A 127 11.75 21.32 2.21
CA VAL A 127 12.64 22.44 2.54
C VAL A 127 11.89 23.75 2.37
N VAL A 128 11.86 24.56 3.42
CA VAL A 128 11.28 25.92 3.42
C VAL A 128 12.40 26.93 3.62
N VAL A 129 12.58 27.85 2.68
CA VAL A 129 13.62 28.89 2.72
C VAL A 129 12.97 30.24 2.95
N ILE A 130 13.45 30.98 3.95
CA ILE A 130 13.06 32.37 4.22
C ILE A 130 14.25 33.26 3.88
N LEU A 131 14.14 34.04 2.80
CA LEU A 131 15.14 35.04 2.43
C LEU A 131 14.79 36.36 3.11
N TYR A 132 15.72 36.90 3.88
CA TYR A 132 15.57 38.19 4.54
C TYR A 132 16.84 39.05 4.32
N LYS A 133 16.70 40.35 4.48
CA LYS A 133 17.80 41.32 4.46
C LYS A 133 17.75 42.09 5.77
N ASP A 134 18.87 42.16 6.48
CA ASP A 134 18.97 43.04 7.65
C ASP A 134 18.90 44.50 7.19
N GLY A 135 17.95 45.23 7.77
CA GLY A 135 17.67 46.65 7.48
C GLY A 135 18.55 47.59 8.27
#